data_AF-A0A0L0UIB3-F1
#
_entry.id   AF-A0A0L0UIB3-F1
#
_cell.length_a   1.000
_cell.length_b   1.000
_cell.length_c   1.000
_cell.angle_alpha   90.00
_cell.angle_beta   90.00
_cell.angle_gamma   90.00
#
_symmetry.space_group_name_H-M   'P 1'
#
loop_
_entity.id
_entity.type
_entity.pdbx_description
1 polymer ?
#
loop_
_entity_poly.entity_id
_entity_poly.type
_entity_poly.pdbx_seq_one_letter_code
_entity_poly.pdbx_strand_id
1 'polypeptide(L)'
;MQEIVRQTPALRPAIEAMIAGNVREAVTVAGQVGPETVARNGEAFIPASSIVDLSAMTEMEREQSVPLAGGETIHAMIADDYVGRTAAAREQTLIVAELNVDRRAINREVHARLQEQHVLGDSVTVPQLVRVSNSTADLGSMTFCWRHLLHV
;
A
#
# COMPACT_ATOMS: atom_id res chain seq x y z
N MET A 1 -4.02 32.81 -4.76
CA MET A 1 -4.70 31.62 -5.33
C MET A 1 -3.69 30.48 -5.30
N GLN A 2 -3.84 29.35 -4.61
CA GLN A 2 -4.82 28.84 -3.64
C GLN A 2 -3.98 28.35 -2.45
N GLU A 3 -4.20 28.87 -1.24
CA GLU A 3 -3.57 28.32 -0.04
C GLU A 3 -4.19 26.93 0.19
N ILE A 4 -3.39 25.86 0.18
CA ILE A 4 -3.90 24.51 0.38
C ILE A 4 -4.16 24.35 1.89
N VAL A 5 -5.41 24.57 2.29
CA VAL A 5 -5.92 24.80 3.66
C VAL A 5 -5.73 23.61 4.65
N ARG A 6 -4.96 22.56 4.32
CA ARG A 6 -4.77 21.39 5.21
C ARG A 6 -3.36 20.82 5.15
N GLN A 7 -2.35 21.67 5.36
CA GLN A 7 -0.96 21.22 5.30
C GLN A 7 -0.26 21.41 6.63
N THR A 8 0.43 20.36 7.08
CA THR A 8 1.60 20.53 7.94
C THR A 8 2.57 21.44 7.18
N PRO A 9 3.01 22.60 7.72
CA PRO A 9 3.83 23.56 6.99
C PRO A 9 5.05 22.95 6.29
N ALA A 10 5.60 21.88 6.86
CA ALA A 10 6.76 21.15 6.33
C ALA A 10 6.54 20.44 4.97
N LEU A 11 5.30 20.02 4.63
CA LEU A 11 5.03 19.29 3.38
C LEU A 11 4.65 20.20 2.20
N ARG A 12 4.42 21.48 2.46
CA ARG A 12 4.05 22.45 1.43
C ARG A 12 5.01 22.47 0.24
N PRO A 13 6.34 22.55 0.43
CA PRO A 13 7.26 22.67 -0.71
C PRO A 13 7.28 21.40 -1.57
N ALA A 14 7.08 20.22 -0.99
CA ALA A 14 6.99 18.97 -1.74
C ALA A 14 5.77 18.97 -2.69
N ILE A 15 4.63 19.47 -2.21
CA ILE A 15 3.39 19.54 -3.00
C ILE A 15 3.53 20.58 -4.11
N GLU A 16 4.11 21.74 -3.83
CA GLU A 16 4.37 22.78 -4.83
C GLU A 16 5.31 22.26 -5.93
N ALA A 17 6.38 21.55 -5.57
CA ALA A 17 7.28 20.90 -6.51
C ALA A 17 6.56 19.87 -7.39
N MET A 18 5.66 19.06 -6.80
CA MET A 18 4.87 18.08 -7.54
C MET A 18 3.92 18.74 -8.55
N ILE A 19 3.24 19.83 -8.17
CA ILE A 19 2.36 20.61 -9.06
C ILE A 19 3.16 21.24 -10.20
N ALA A 20 4.39 21.69 -9.93
CA ALA A 20 5.31 22.22 -10.94
C ALA A 20 5.93 21.13 -11.85
N GLY A 21 5.65 19.85 -11.59
CA GLY A 21 6.20 18.71 -12.35
C GLY A 21 7.62 18.31 -11.93
N ASN A 22 8.17 18.89 -10.86
CA ASN A 22 9.49 18.54 -10.34
C ASN A 22 9.40 17.37 -9.34
N VAL A 23 9.19 16.16 -9.86
CA VAL A 23 9.00 14.94 -9.05
C VAL A 23 10.20 14.65 -8.16
N ARG A 24 11.43 14.88 -8.65
CA ARG A 24 12.65 14.60 -7.86
C ARG A 24 12.73 15.46 -6.62
N GLU A 25 12.48 16.75 -6.75
CA GLU A 25 12.47 17.67 -5.60
C GLU A 25 11.32 17.34 -4.65
N ALA A 26 10.13 17.02 -5.18
CA ALA A 26 8.99 16.61 -4.37
C ALA A 26 9.30 15.40 -3.48
N VAL A 27 9.92 14.36 -4.05
CA VAL A 27 10.36 13.16 -3.32
C VAL A 27 11.42 13.50 -2.28
N THR A 28 12.45 14.27 -2.65
CA THR A 28 13.51 14.66 -1.71
C THR A 28 12.97 15.44 -0.51
N VAL A 29 12.09 16.41 -0.74
CA VAL A 29 11.51 17.22 0.35
C VAL A 29 10.55 16.39 1.20
N ALA A 30 9.71 15.55 0.57
CA ALA A 30 8.81 14.67 1.31
C ALA A 30 9.58 13.69 2.22
N GLY A 31 10.75 13.22 1.79
CA GLY A 31 11.62 12.35 2.59
C GLY A 31 12.25 13.02 3.83
N GLN A 32 12.23 14.35 3.92
CA GLN A 32 12.72 15.09 5.11
C GLN A 32 11.70 15.08 6.25
N VAL A 33 10.42 14.80 5.96
CA VAL A 33 9.38 14.69 6.97
C VAL A 33 9.31 13.23 7.43
N GLY A 34 9.64 12.99 8.69
CA GLY A 34 9.67 11.64 9.23
C GLY A 34 8.28 11.03 9.45
N PRO A 35 8.19 9.68 9.43
CA PRO A 35 6.94 8.93 9.53
C PRO A 35 6.27 9.06 10.91
N GLU A 36 6.98 9.54 11.92
CA GLU A 36 6.47 9.87 13.26
C GLU A 36 5.41 10.98 13.27
N THR A 37 5.28 11.74 12.17
CA THR A 37 4.22 12.75 12.00
C THR A 37 2.82 12.13 12.07
N VAL A 38 2.70 10.84 11.73
CA VAL A 38 1.44 10.10 11.81
C VAL A 38 1.28 9.48 13.19
N ALA A 39 0.17 9.77 13.88
CA ALA A 39 -0.08 9.27 15.24
C ALA A 39 -0.12 7.73 15.31
N ARG A 40 0.66 7.16 16.25
CA ARG A 40 0.84 5.70 16.44
C ARG A 40 0.38 5.21 17.81
N ASN A 41 0.12 3.90 17.92
CA ASN A 41 -0.19 3.25 19.19
C ASN A 41 1.11 2.84 19.90
N GLY A 42 1.25 3.14 21.20
CA GLY A 42 2.33 2.61 22.05
C GLY A 42 3.71 2.53 21.39
N GLU A 43 4.37 1.37 21.54
CA GLU A 43 5.65 1.04 20.89
C GLU A 43 5.45 0.34 19.53
N ALA A 44 4.51 0.83 18.71
CA ALA A 44 4.31 0.28 17.37
C ALA A 44 5.53 0.49 16.48
N PHE A 45 5.77 -0.46 15.58
CA PHE A 45 6.77 -0.38 14.52
C PHE A 45 6.70 0.98 13.81
N ILE A 46 7.85 1.61 13.56
CA ILE A 46 7.98 2.85 12.77
C ILE A 46 8.99 2.56 11.65
N PRO A 47 8.65 2.82 10.37
CA PRO A 47 9.61 2.66 9.30
C PRO A 47 10.78 3.65 9.47
N ALA A 48 11.96 3.29 8.98
CA ALA A 48 13.16 4.12 9.12
C ALA A 48 13.05 5.48 8.40
N SER A 49 12.20 5.57 7.37
CA SER A 49 11.97 6.77 6.57
C SER A 49 10.55 6.75 6.00
N SER A 50 9.98 7.94 5.76
CA SER A 50 8.70 8.08 5.05
C SER A 50 8.77 7.62 3.59
N ILE A 51 9.98 7.52 3.04
CA ILE A 51 10.23 7.05 1.68
C ILE A 51 11.24 5.91 1.76
N VAL A 52 10.84 4.77 1.19
CA VAL A 52 11.69 3.58 1.05
C VAL A 52 12.04 3.45 -0.43
N ASP A 53 13.33 3.52 -0.73
CA ASP A 53 13.83 3.28 -2.08
C ASP A 53 14.09 1.79 -2.30
N LEU A 54 13.27 1.17 -3.14
CA LEU A 54 13.38 -0.25 -3.48
C LEU A 54 14.30 -0.50 -4.68
N SER A 55 14.88 0.53 -5.30
CA SER A 55 15.71 0.39 -6.50
C SER A 55 17.02 -0.35 -6.26
N ALA A 56 17.55 -0.30 -5.03
CA ALA A 56 18.74 -1.03 -4.63
C ALA A 56 18.50 -2.52 -4.39
N MET A 57 17.24 -2.97 -4.42
CA MET A 57 16.84 -4.34 -4.12
C MET A 57 16.91 -5.22 -5.36
N THR A 58 17.30 -6.48 -5.17
CA THR A 58 17.33 -7.46 -6.26
C THR A 58 15.94 -7.65 -6.85
N GLU A 59 15.85 -8.12 -8.09
CA GLU A 59 14.57 -8.40 -8.73
C GLU A 59 13.74 -9.42 -7.94
N MET A 60 14.40 -10.42 -7.35
CA MET A 60 13.75 -11.36 -6.43
C MET A 60 13.23 -10.67 -5.17
N GLU A 61 14.00 -9.82 -4.49
CA GLU A 61 13.51 -9.11 -3.30
C GLU A 61 12.41 -8.09 -3.61
N ARG A 62 12.34 -7.59 -4.85
CA ARG A 62 11.24 -6.73 -5.34
C ARG A 62 9.98 -7.54 -5.65
N GLU A 63 10.07 -8.85 -5.86
CA GLU A 63 8.89 -9.70 -5.87
C GLU A 63 8.29 -9.69 -4.46
N GLN A 64 7.07 -9.19 -4.33
CA GLN A 64 6.53 -8.85 -3.02
C GLN A 64 6.18 -10.06 -2.14
N SER A 65 6.36 -11.28 -2.66
CA SER A 65 6.26 -12.56 -1.94
C SER A 65 7.60 -13.10 -1.45
N VAL A 66 8.72 -12.47 -1.80
CA VAL A 66 10.05 -12.89 -1.37
C VAL A 66 10.44 -12.13 -0.09
N PRO A 67 10.88 -12.83 0.96
CA PRO A 67 11.42 -12.18 2.15
C PRO A 67 12.62 -11.31 1.81
N LEU A 68 12.62 -10.08 2.32
CA LEU A 68 13.78 -9.19 2.30
C LEU A 68 14.91 -9.79 3.15
N ALA A 69 16.12 -9.23 3.07
CA ALA A 69 17.26 -9.67 3.90
C ALA A 69 17.00 -9.69 5.43
N GLY A 70 15.92 -9.06 5.90
CA GLY A 70 15.42 -9.09 7.28
C GLY A 70 14.29 -10.09 7.57
N GLY A 71 13.89 -10.94 6.62
CA GLY A 71 12.88 -11.98 6.78
C GLY A 71 11.42 -11.55 6.55
N GLU A 72 11.15 -10.25 6.41
CA GLU A 72 9.81 -9.71 6.14
C GLU A 72 9.62 -9.41 4.65
N THR A 73 8.39 -9.45 4.13
CA THR A 73 8.09 -9.03 2.75
C THR A 73 7.73 -7.54 2.68
N ILE A 74 7.72 -6.94 1.48
CA ILE A 74 7.24 -5.56 1.29
C ILE A 74 5.78 -5.42 1.75
N HIS A 75 4.94 -6.43 1.48
CA HIS A 75 3.54 -6.42 1.91
C HIS A 75 3.39 -6.45 3.44
N ALA A 76 4.23 -7.25 4.12
CA ALA A 76 4.28 -7.32 5.58
C ALA A 76 4.68 -5.96 6.18
N MET A 77 5.76 -5.35 5.68
CA MET A 77 6.23 -4.05 6.16
C MET A 77 5.17 -2.94 6.03
N ILE A 78 4.43 -2.91 4.91
CA ILE A 78 3.32 -1.96 4.72
C ILE A 78 2.20 -2.21 5.75
N ALA A 79 1.89 -3.48 6.01
CA ALA A 79 0.85 -3.85 6.96
C ALA A 79 1.25 -3.52 8.41
N ASP A 80 2.51 -3.73 8.79
CA ASP A 80 3.07 -3.35 10.08
C ASP A 80 3.02 -1.83 10.30
N ASP A 81 3.40 -1.04 9.29
CA ASP A 81 3.27 0.41 9.35
C ASP A 81 1.80 0.84 9.51
N TYR A 82 0.88 0.27 8.74
CA TYR A 82 -0.52 0.66 8.79
C TYR A 82 -1.18 0.32 10.14
N VAL A 83 -0.96 -0.91 10.64
CA VAL A 83 -1.58 -1.39 11.88
C VAL A 83 -1.00 -0.70 13.11
N GLY A 84 0.27 -0.25 13.04
CA GLY A 84 0.90 0.55 14.10
C GLY A 84 0.25 1.91 14.35
N ARG A 85 -0.55 2.43 13.41
CA ARG A 85 -1.22 3.74 13.51
C ARG A 85 -2.41 3.70 14.47
N THR A 86 -2.71 4.84 15.09
CA THR A 86 -3.96 5.01 15.87
C THR A 86 -5.20 4.78 15.01
N ALA A 87 -6.33 4.44 15.62
CA ALA A 87 -7.59 4.23 14.88
C ALA A 87 -7.98 5.45 14.02
N ALA A 88 -7.90 6.66 14.59
CA ALA A 88 -8.16 7.90 13.87
C ALA A 88 -7.20 8.14 12.70
N ALA A 89 -5.91 7.82 12.86
CA ALA A 89 -4.93 7.93 11.77
C ALA A 89 -5.19 6.89 10.67
N ARG A 90 -5.61 5.67 11.01
CA ARG A 90 -5.98 4.63 10.05
C ARG A 90 -7.21 5.01 9.21
N GLU A 91 -8.22 5.61 9.83
CA GLU A 91 -9.41 6.12 9.15
C GLU A 91 -9.07 7.21 8.11
N GLN A 92 -7.98 7.94 8.32
CA GLN A 92 -7.49 8.99 7.43
C GLN A 92 -6.38 8.51 6.48
N THR A 93 -6.13 7.21 6.40
CA THR A 93 -5.05 6.63 5.60
C THR A 93 -5.62 5.78 4.45
N LEU A 94 -5.12 6.01 3.24
CA LEU A 94 -5.35 5.15 2.07
C LEU A 94 -4.06 4.46 1.67
N ILE A 95 -4.12 3.14 1.44
CA ILE A 95 -3.03 2.38 0.81
C ILE A 95 -3.37 2.19 -0.66
N VAL A 96 -2.42 2.57 -1.54
CA VAL A 96 -2.55 2.42 -2.99
C VAL A 96 -1.51 1.42 -3.49
N ALA A 97 -1.95 0.47 -4.31
CA ALA A 97 -1.10 -0.48 -5.01
C ALA A 97 -1.52 -0.53 -6.48
N GLU A 98 -0.55 -0.74 -7.37
CA GLU A 98 -0.79 -0.78 -8.83
C GLU A 98 -1.58 -2.03 -9.22
N LEU A 99 -1.19 -3.20 -8.70
CA LEU A 99 -1.79 -4.47 -9.06
C LEU A 99 -2.84 -4.93 -8.04
N ASN A 100 -3.89 -5.58 -8.57
CA ASN A 100 -4.92 -6.19 -7.73
C ASN A 100 -4.40 -7.32 -6.84
N VAL A 101 -3.36 -8.04 -7.28
CA VAL A 101 -2.72 -9.09 -6.48
C VAL A 101 -2.06 -8.50 -5.24
N ASP A 102 -1.35 -7.37 -5.38
CA ASP A 102 -0.66 -6.66 -4.30
C ASP A 102 -1.64 -6.08 -3.31
N ARG A 103 -2.68 -5.40 -3.82
CA ARG A 103 -3.77 -4.88 -2.98
C ARG A 103 -4.38 -5.98 -2.11
N ARG A 104 -4.63 -7.18 -2.68
CA ARG A 104 -5.17 -8.31 -1.92
C ARG A 104 -4.17 -8.87 -0.92
N ALA A 105 -2.90 -8.96 -1.29
CA ALA A 105 -1.85 -9.45 -0.39
C ALA A 105 -1.69 -8.52 0.82
N ILE A 106 -1.56 -7.21 0.60
CA ILE A 106 -1.51 -6.21 1.67
C ILE A 106 -2.77 -6.29 2.54
N ASN A 107 -3.96 -6.37 1.95
CA ASN A 107 -5.20 -6.47 2.72
C ASN A 107 -5.26 -7.74 3.58
N ARG A 108 -4.73 -8.88 3.11
CA ARG A 108 -4.63 -10.11 3.91
C ARG A 108 -3.68 -9.92 5.10
N GLU A 109 -2.52 -9.33 4.86
CA GLU A 109 -1.52 -9.04 5.90
C GLU A 109 -2.06 -8.08 6.97
N VAL A 110 -2.78 -7.03 6.56
CA VAL A 110 -3.45 -6.08 7.47
C VAL A 110 -4.54 -6.79 8.28
N HIS A 111 -5.38 -7.59 7.62
CA HIS A 111 -6.44 -8.32 8.30
C HIS A 111 -5.87 -9.30 9.34
N ALA A 112 -4.84 -10.07 8.97
CA ALA A 112 -4.18 -11.02 9.88
C ALA A 112 -3.66 -10.32 11.14
N ARG A 113 -2.90 -9.23 11.00
CA ARG A 113 -2.38 -8.46 12.12
C ARG A 113 -3.46 -7.86 13.01
N LEU A 114 -4.54 -7.31 12.42
CA LEU A 114 -5.64 -6.75 13.21
C LEU A 114 -6.45 -7.83 13.94
N GLN A 115 -6.53 -9.03 13.37
CA GLN A 115 -7.11 -10.19 14.04
C GLN A 115 -6.23 -10.63 15.23
N GLU A 116 -4.91 -10.72 15.05
CA GLU A 116 -3.94 -11.08 16.11
C GLU A 116 -3.94 -10.07 17.26
N GLN A 117 -4.11 -8.78 16.95
CA GLN A 117 -4.26 -7.73 17.96
C GLN A 117 -5.64 -7.70 18.61
N HIS A 118 -6.56 -8.60 18.24
CA HIS A 118 -7.93 -8.67 18.74
C HIS A 118 -8.72 -7.36 18.54
N VAL A 119 -8.34 -6.58 17.52
CA VAL A 119 -9.05 -5.35 17.12
C VAL A 119 -10.29 -5.71 16.30
N LEU A 120 -10.23 -6.82 15.56
CA LEU A 120 -11.35 -7.38 14.81
C LEU A 120 -12.11 -8.42 15.65
N GLY A 121 -13.41 -8.56 15.38
CA GLY A 121 -14.23 -9.62 15.93
C GLY A 121 -14.15 -10.91 15.11
N ASP A 122 -15.27 -11.63 15.04
CA ASP A 122 -15.34 -12.87 14.27
C ASP A 122 -15.21 -12.64 12.77
N SER A 123 -14.47 -13.53 12.11
CA SER A 123 -14.26 -13.52 10.67
C SER A 123 -15.31 -14.37 9.95
N VAL A 124 -15.76 -13.90 8.78
CA VAL A 124 -16.64 -14.67 7.88
C VAL A 124 -16.07 -14.68 6.48
N THR A 125 -16.22 -15.79 5.77
CA THR A 125 -15.83 -15.91 4.36
C THR A 125 -16.94 -15.34 3.48
N VAL A 126 -16.59 -14.32 2.68
CA VAL A 126 -17.53 -13.67 1.74
C VAL A 126 -17.10 -13.95 0.30
N PRO A 127 -17.95 -14.54 -0.55
CA PRO A 127 -17.65 -14.69 -1.97
C PRO A 127 -17.65 -13.32 -2.65
N GLN A 128 -16.56 -13.02 -3.36
CA GLN A 128 -16.43 -11.77 -4.12
C GLN A 128 -16.18 -12.05 -5.60
N LEU A 129 -16.92 -11.36 -6.45
CA LEU A 129 -16.67 -11.37 -7.89
C LEU A 129 -15.56 -10.38 -8.21
N VAL A 130 -14.63 -10.80 -9.05
CA VAL A 130 -13.60 -9.91 -9.57
C VAL A 130 -13.65 -9.89 -11.08
N ARG A 131 -13.53 -8.68 -11.64
CA ARG A 131 -13.43 -8.50 -13.08
C ARG A 131 -12.18 -9.23 -13.60
N VAL A 132 -12.38 -10.09 -14.58
CA VAL A 132 -11.29 -10.63 -15.40
C VAL A 132 -10.88 -9.56 -16.41
N SER A 133 -9.58 -9.27 -16.49
CA SER A 133 -9.06 -8.34 -17.50
C SER A 133 -9.33 -8.89 -18.89
N ASN A 134 -9.96 -8.08 -19.74
CA ASN A 134 -10.37 -8.45 -21.09
C ASN A 134 -10.44 -7.24 -22.01
N SER A 135 -10.28 -7.51 -23.29
CA SER A 135 -10.65 -6.63 -24.40
C SER A 135 -11.93 -7.11 -25.07
N THR A 136 -12.50 -6.31 -25.97
CA THR A 136 -13.67 -6.71 -26.77
C THR A 136 -13.38 -7.94 -27.64
N ALA A 137 -12.15 -8.06 -28.16
CA ALA A 137 -11.74 -9.19 -28.98
C ALA A 137 -11.68 -10.51 -28.18
N ASP A 138 -11.30 -10.43 -26.90
CA ASP A 138 -11.18 -11.60 -26.03
C ASP A 138 -12.51 -12.30 -25.77
N LEU A 139 -13.61 -11.54 -25.71
CA LEU A 139 -14.94 -12.07 -25.40
C LEU A 139 -15.51 -12.98 -26.50
N GLY A 140 -15.05 -12.84 -27.75
CA GLY A 140 -15.39 -13.73 -28.85
C GLY A 140 -14.46 -14.94 -28.97
N SER A 141 -13.37 -14.98 -28.21
CA SER A 141 -12.35 -16.04 -28.30
C SER A 141 -12.69 -17.21 -27.41
N MET A 142 -12.88 -18.39 -28.02
CA MET A 142 -13.10 -19.63 -27.27
C MET A 142 -11.92 -19.95 -26.36
N THR A 143 -10.69 -19.67 -26.77
CA THR A 143 -9.48 -19.86 -25.95
C THR A 143 -9.49 -19.01 -24.69
N PHE A 144 -9.95 -17.75 -24.79
CA PHE A 144 -10.07 -16.87 -23.62
C PHE A 144 -11.16 -17.36 -22.66
N CYS A 145 -12.33 -17.72 -23.19
CA CYS A 145 -13.42 -18.27 -22.40
C CYS A 145 -13.01 -19.56 -21.67
N TRP A 146 -12.29 -20.47 -22.35
CA TRP A 146 -11.82 -21.70 -21.73
C TRP A 146 -10.81 -21.45 -20.61
N ARG A 147 -9.89 -20.50 -20.80
CA ARG A 147 -8.88 -20.17 -19.79
C ARG A 147 -9.45 -19.48 -18.56
N HIS A 148 -10.57 -18.76 -18.67
CA HIS A 148 -11.07 -17.92 -17.58
C HIS A 148 -12.48 -18.25 -17.07
N LEU A 149 -13.27 -19.07 -17.78
CA LEU A 149 -14.65 -19.39 -17.41
C LEU A 149 -14.90 -20.88 -17.16
N LEU A 150 -13.98 -21.78 -17.55
CA LEU A 150 -14.17 -23.24 -17.46
C LEU A 150 -13.38 -23.92 -16.34
N HIS A 151 -12.88 -23.17 -15.35
CA HIS A 151 -12.37 -23.76 -14.10
C HIS A 151 -13.52 -24.05 -13.12
N VAL A 152 -14.42 -24.96 -13.52
CA VAL A 152 -15.36 -25.67 -12.63
C VAL A 152 -14.94 -27.13 -12.58
#